data_AF-A0A1I2S5L5-F1
#
_entry.id   AF-A0A1I2S5L5-F1
#
_cell.length_a   1.000
_cell.length_b   1.000
_cell.length_c   1.000
_cell.angle_alpha   90.00
_cell.angle_beta   90.00
_cell.angle_gamma   90.00
#
_symmetry.space_group_name_H-M   'P 1'
#
loop_
_entity.id
_entity.type
_entity.pdbx_description
1 polymer ?
#
loop_
_entity_poly.entity_id
_entity_poly.type
_entity_poly.pdbx_seq_one_letter_code
_entity_poly.pdbx_strand_id
1 'polypeptide(L)'
;MASKETASNLFKMADEFIELANRLVTSENKDLEDVGSALRYASARFSAHETAYKSKDLAAERNDALAWFSKQYSEMLEENLDQHIEHFETLKNKTENH
;
A
#
# COMPACT_ATOMS: atom_id res chain seq x y z
N MET A 1 14.91 -13.85 -5.41
CA MET A 1 13.82 -13.50 -6.34
C MET A 1 12.60 -14.28 -5.89
N ALA A 2 11.54 -13.62 -5.42
CA ALA A 2 10.29 -14.31 -5.09
C ALA A 2 9.75 -14.99 -6.36
N SER A 3 9.21 -16.21 -6.24
CA SER A 3 8.60 -16.85 -7.41
C SER A 3 7.38 -16.04 -7.85
N LYS A 4 7.02 -16.12 -9.14
CA LYS A 4 5.81 -15.49 -9.70
C LYS A 4 4.55 -15.85 -8.89
N GLU A 5 4.54 -17.03 -8.28
CA GLU A 5 3.47 -17.52 -7.41
C GLU A 5 3.45 -16.83 -6.04
N THR A 6 4.60 -16.57 -5.43
CA THR A 6 4.69 -15.78 -4.17
C THR A 6 4.23 -14.34 -4.39
N ALA A 7 4.60 -13.71 -5.50
CA ALA A 7 4.12 -12.37 -5.85
C ALA A 7 2.59 -12.35 -6.08
N SER A 8 2.05 -13.36 -6.77
CA SER A 8 0.61 -13.53 -6.97
C SER A 8 -0.17 -13.63 -5.66
N ASN A 9 0.34 -14.37 -4.67
CA ASN A 9 -0.32 -14.48 -3.37
C ASN A 9 -0.26 -13.17 -2.57
N LEU A 10 0.85 -12.42 -2.64
CA LEU A 10 0.94 -11.09 -2.04
C LEU A 10 -0.11 -10.14 -2.61
N PHE A 11 -0.24 -10.10 -3.94
CA PHE A 11 -1.20 -9.21 -4.61
C PHE A 11 -2.65 -9.56 -4.25
N LYS A 12 -3.01 -10.85 -4.20
CA LYS A 12 -4.35 -11.27 -3.77
C LYS A 12 -4.68 -10.80 -2.35
N MET A 13 -3.74 -10.93 -1.41
CA MET A 13 -3.95 -10.44 -0.04
C MET A 13 -4.05 -8.91 -0.01
N ALA A 14 -3.27 -8.20 -0.82
CA ALA A 14 -3.37 -6.75 -0.94
C ALA A 14 -4.75 -6.33 -1.48
N ASP A 15 -5.25 -7.03 -2.50
CA ASP A 15 -6.57 -6.78 -3.09
C ASP A 15 -7.69 -6.91 -2.07
N GLU A 16 -7.63 -7.89 -1.15
CA GLU A 16 -8.63 -8.02 -0.07
C GLU A 16 -8.70 -6.76 0.83
N PHE A 17 -7.56 -6.12 1.12
CA PHE A 17 -7.55 -4.85 1.87
C PHE A 17 -8.10 -3.68 1.03
N ILE A 18 -7.83 -3.67 -0.27
CA ILE A 18 -8.35 -2.64 -1.19
C ILE A 18 -9.86 -2.80 -1.39
N GLU A 19 -10.37 -4.03 -1.52
CA GLU A 19 -11.80 -4.32 -1.58
C GLU A 19 -12.53 -3.80 -0.34
N LEU A 20 -11.95 -4.00 0.85
CA LEU A 20 -12.46 -3.42 2.08
C LEU A 20 -12.47 -1.89 2.04
N ALA A 21 -11.36 -1.26 1.64
CA ALA A 21 -11.27 0.20 1.54
C ALA A 21 -12.31 0.76 0.55
N ASN A 22 -12.46 0.12 -0.61
CA ASN A 22 -13.45 0.48 -1.63
C ASN A 22 -14.88 0.35 -1.11
N ARG A 23 -15.19 -0.70 -0.33
CA ARG A 23 -16.50 -0.86 0.30
C ARG A 23 -16.80 0.27 1.29
N LEU A 24 -15.82 0.66 2.11
CA LEU A 24 -15.99 1.75 3.07
C LEU A 24 -16.34 3.07 2.37
N VAL A 25 -15.68 3.35 1.24
CA VAL A 25 -15.94 4.57 0.45
C VAL A 25 -17.28 4.48 -0.29
N THR A 26 -17.53 3.39 -1.02
CA THR A 26 -18.65 3.32 -1.97
C THR A 26 -19.97 2.89 -1.33
N SER A 27 -19.94 1.90 -0.42
CA SER A 27 -21.15 1.34 0.20
C SER A 27 -21.47 1.99 1.54
N GLU A 28 -20.46 2.40 2.29
CA GLU A 28 -20.61 2.95 3.64
C GLU A 28 -20.47 4.49 3.69
N ASN A 29 -20.30 5.15 2.52
CA ASN A 29 -20.19 6.60 2.34
C ASN A 29 -19.17 7.25 3.30
N LYS A 30 -18.05 6.58 3.58
CA LYS A 30 -16.93 7.16 4.32
C LYS A 30 -16.11 8.06 3.41
N ASP A 31 -15.57 9.13 3.96
CA ASP A 31 -14.69 10.04 3.23
C ASP A 31 -13.43 9.31 2.76
N LEU A 32 -13.06 9.50 1.50
CA LEU A 32 -11.91 8.82 0.89
C LEU A 32 -10.61 9.10 1.65
N GLU A 33 -10.43 10.33 2.12
CA GLU A 33 -9.27 10.78 2.88
C GLU A 33 -9.18 10.09 4.26
N ASP A 34 -10.33 9.88 4.91
CA ASP A 34 -10.43 9.17 6.19
C ASP A 34 -10.11 7.68 6.01
N VAL A 35 -10.66 7.03 4.98
CA VAL A 35 -10.36 5.63 4.67
C VAL A 35 -8.89 5.45 4.32
N GLY A 36 -8.33 6.33 3.50
CA GLY A 36 -6.90 6.33 3.18
C GLY A 36 -6.01 6.53 4.40
N SER A 37 -6.40 7.40 5.33
CA SER A 37 -5.69 7.63 6.59
C SER A 37 -5.78 6.42 7.51
N ALA A 38 -6.96 5.78 7.60
CA ALA A 38 -7.17 4.56 8.36
C ALA A 38 -6.32 3.40 7.82
N LEU A 39 -6.23 3.25 6.49
CA LEU A 39 -5.42 2.19 5.87
C LEU A 39 -3.93 2.36 6.16
N ARG A 40 -3.40 3.60 6.04
CA ARG A 40 -2.01 3.93 6.42
C ARG A 40 -1.75 3.63 7.90
N TYR A 41 -2.68 4.00 8.78
CA TYR A 41 -2.54 3.72 10.21
C TYR A 41 -2.60 2.21 10.53
N ALA A 42 -3.49 1.46 9.88
CA ALA A 42 -3.58 0.01 10.02
C ALA A 42 -2.28 -0.68 9.56
N SER A 43 -1.74 -0.28 8.41
CA SER A 43 -0.44 -0.76 7.91
C SER A 43 0.68 -0.53 8.93
N ALA A 44 0.80 0.69 9.46
CA ALA A 44 1.82 1.01 10.46
C ALA A 44 1.69 0.15 11.74
N ARG A 45 0.47 -0.10 12.22
CA ARG A 45 0.22 -0.96 13.39
C ARG A 45 0.61 -2.41 13.12
N PHE A 46 0.30 -2.92 11.94
CA PHE A 46 0.63 -4.28 11.56
C PHE A 46 2.14 -4.46 11.40
N SER A 47 2.83 -3.52 10.74
CA SER A 47 4.30 -3.50 10.63
C SER A 47 4.99 -3.43 12.00
N ALA A 48 4.50 -2.60 12.92
CA ALA A 48 5.03 -2.55 14.28
C ALA A 48 4.85 -3.88 15.02
N HIS A 49 3.70 -4.53 14.84
CA HIS A 49 3.43 -5.85 15.40
C HIS A 49 4.34 -6.93 14.79
N GLU A 50 4.56 -6.89 13.47
CA GLU A 50 5.48 -7.79 12.78
C GLU A 50 6.90 -7.70 13.34
N THR A 51 7.42 -6.49 13.54
CA THR A 51 8.74 -6.29 14.19
C THR A 51 8.72 -6.84 15.61
N ALA A 52 7.74 -6.45 16.42
CA ALA A 52 7.65 -6.90 17.80
C ALA A 52 7.59 -8.43 17.92
N TYR A 53 6.93 -9.11 16.98
CA TYR A 53 6.82 -10.56 16.93
C TYR A 53 8.16 -11.24 16.57
N LYS A 54 8.95 -10.63 15.68
CA LYS A 54 10.24 -11.18 15.22
C LYS A 54 11.43 -10.77 16.09
N SER A 55 11.29 -9.68 16.84
CA SER A 55 12.37 -9.04 17.56
C SER A 55 12.72 -9.74 18.87
N LYS A 56 14.01 -9.73 19.22
CA LYS A 56 14.48 -10.07 20.57
C LYS A 56 14.69 -8.83 21.45
N ASP A 57 14.94 -7.69 20.82
CA ASP A 57 15.09 -6.37 21.45
C ASP A 57 14.49 -5.29 20.55
N LEU A 58 13.18 -5.05 20.73
CA LEU A 58 12.44 -4.11 19.90
C LEU A 58 12.95 -2.69 20.04
N ALA A 59 13.53 -2.33 21.20
CA ALA A 59 14.05 -0.98 21.42
C ALA A 59 15.30 -0.74 20.56
N ALA A 60 16.21 -1.72 20.49
CA ALA A 60 17.40 -1.66 19.65
C ALA A 60 17.05 -1.69 18.15
N GLU A 61 16.05 -2.48 17.75
CA GLU A 61 15.67 -2.68 16.34
C GLU A 61 14.68 -1.62 15.81
N ARG A 62 14.17 -0.73 16.67
CA ARG A 62 13.11 0.25 16.31
C ARG A 62 13.46 1.10 15.09
N ASN A 63 14.67 1.66 15.06
CA ASN A 63 15.05 2.60 14.01
C ASN A 63 15.31 1.89 12.68
N ASP A 64 15.87 0.67 12.73
CA ASP A 64 16.07 -0.15 11.54
C ASP A 64 14.73 -0.57 10.93
N ALA A 65 13.77 -0.96 11.78
CA ALA A 65 12.40 -1.27 11.34
C ALA A 65 11.75 -0.05 10.66
N LEU A 66 11.83 1.14 11.28
CA LEU A 66 11.29 2.37 10.69
C LEU A 66 11.90 2.65 9.31
N ALA A 67 13.23 2.60 9.18
CA ALA A 67 13.90 2.83 7.92
C ALA A 67 13.48 1.81 6.85
N TRP A 68 13.37 0.54 7.23
CA TRP A 68 12.98 -0.53 6.32
C TRP A 68 11.54 -0.35 5.80
N PHE A 69 10.55 -0.23 6.69
CA PHE A 69 9.15 -0.10 6.27
C PHE A 69 8.90 1.20 5.50
N SER A 70 9.52 2.32 5.91
CA SER A 70 9.36 3.59 5.17
C SER A 70 9.93 3.50 3.76
N LYS A 71 11.08 2.83 3.57
CA LYS A 71 11.65 2.61 2.24
C LYS A 71 10.73 1.74 1.38
N GLN A 72 10.27 0.61 1.91
CA GLN A 72 9.36 -0.30 1.18
C GLN A 72 8.06 0.42 0.78
N TYR A 73 7.43 1.16 1.70
CA TYR A 73 6.22 1.90 1.39
C TYR A 73 6.45 2.97 0.32
N SER A 74 7.58 3.69 0.39
CA SER A 74 7.91 4.74 -0.59
C SER A 74 8.10 4.15 -1.98
N GLU A 75 8.82 3.04 -2.12
CA GLU A 75 9.04 2.35 -3.39
C GLU A 75 7.72 1.87 -4.02
N MET A 76 6.83 1.27 -3.21
CA MET A 76 5.52 0.83 -3.70
C MET A 76 4.63 2.02 -4.10
N LEU A 77 4.64 3.11 -3.31
CA LEU A 77 3.86 4.30 -3.62
C LEU A 77 4.33 4.97 -4.91
N GLU A 78 5.65 5.09 -5.09
CA GLU A 78 6.27 5.62 -6.31
C GLU A 78 5.82 4.82 -7.55
N GLU A 79 5.93 3.49 -7.51
CA GLU A 79 5.49 2.64 -8.62
C GLU A 79 3.99 2.81 -8.95
N ASN A 80 3.12 2.91 -7.94
CA ASN A 80 1.69 3.11 -8.16
C ASN A 80 1.39 4.51 -8.73
N LEU A 81 2.11 5.55 -8.28
CA LEU A 81 1.96 6.91 -8.81
C LEU A 81 2.40 6.97 -10.28
N ASP A 82 3.51 6.32 -10.63
CA ASP A 82 3.99 6.25 -12.01
C ASP A 82 2.98 5.56 -12.93
N GLN A 83 2.35 4.47 -12.47
CA GLN A 83 1.27 3.81 -13.21
C GLN A 83 0.06 4.73 -13.42
N HIS A 84 -0.31 5.52 -12.40
CA HIS A 84 -1.38 6.51 -12.55
C HIS A 84 -1.00 7.62 -13.54
N ILE A 85 0.23 8.13 -13.49
CA ILE A 85 0.74 9.14 -14.44
C ILE A 85 0.64 8.61 -15.87
N GLU A 86 1.13 7.40 -16.14
CA GLU A 86 1.04 6.77 -17.46
C GLU A 86 -0.42 6.62 -17.94
N HIS A 87 -1.31 6.23 -17.03
CA HIS A 87 -2.73 6.13 -17.34
C HIS A 87 -3.35 7.48 -17.72
N PHE A 88 -3.05 8.54 -16.98
CA PHE A 88 -3.55 9.89 -17.26
C PHE A 88 -3.03 10.43 -18.60
N GLU A 89 -1.74 10.25 -18.89
CA GLU A 89 -1.16 10.63 -20.19
C GLU A 89 -1.82 9.86 -21.34
N THR A 90 -2.06 8.56 -21.16
CA THR A 90 -2.77 7.73 -22.15
C THR A 90 -4.19 8.23 -22.40
N LEU A 91 -4.93 8.59 -21.34
CA LEU A 91 -6.30 9.12 -21.48
C LEU A 91 -6.32 10.47 -22.20
N LYS A 92 -5.39 11.37 -21.87
CA LYS A 92 -5.24 12.67 -22.53
C LYS A 92 -4.97 12.53 -24.02
N ASN A 93 -4.00 11.68 -24.39
CA ASN A 93 -3.68 11.41 -25.80
C ASN A 93 -4.87 10.81 -26.57
N LYS A 94 -5.75 10.03 -25.92
CA LYS A 94 -6.98 9.52 -26.55
C LYS A 94 -8.04 10.59 -26.75
N THR A 95 -8.14 11.56 -25.83
CA THR A 95 -9.14 12.64 -25.92
C THR A 95 -8.75 13.75 -26.90
N GLU A 96 -7.45 13.94 -27.16
CA GLU A 96 -6.94 14.94 -28.13
C GLU A 96 -6.94 14.44 -29.59
N ASN A 97 -7.05 13.12 -29.82
CA ASN A 97 -7.07 12.51 -31.14
C ASN A 97 -8.49 12.27 -31.71
N HIS A 98 -9.52 12.90 -31.13
CA HIS A 98 -10.91 12.88 -31.55
C HIS A 98 -11.46 14.30 -31.66
#